data_AF-A0A839YIZ2-F1
#
_entry.id   AF-A0A839YIZ2-F1
#
_cell.length_a   1.000
_cell.length_b   1.000
_cell.length_c   1.000
_cell.angle_alpha   90.00
_cell.angle_beta   90.00
_cell.angle_gamma   90.00
#
_symmetry.space_group_name_H-M   'P 1'
#
loop_
_entity.id
_entity.type
_entity.pdbx_description
1 polymer ?
#
loop_
_entity_poly.entity_id
_entity_poly.type
_entity_poly.pdbx_seq_one_letter_code
_entity_poly.pdbx_strand_id
1 'polypeptide(L)'
;MRARAITAELDDATVALVDSIAAARGITSEAFAAFAIRDAVAREAASDGFVQLGIDQVERGDIVDHDEVMRALEAMIARHRARCD
;
A
#
# COMPACT_ATOMS: atom_id res chain seq x y z
N MET A 1 18.09 2.38 18.03
CA MET A 1 16.66 2.12 17.72
C MET A 1 15.97 1.70 19.01
N ARG A 2 14.86 2.32 19.40
CA ARG A 2 14.17 2.00 20.67
C ARG A 2 13.08 0.97 20.38
N ALA A 3 13.19 -0.23 20.93
CA ALA A 3 12.12 -1.23 20.88
C ALA A 3 11.14 -0.99 22.02
N ARG A 4 9.83 -1.13 21.75
CA ARG A 4 8.76 -1.05 22.74
C ARG A 4 7.84 -2.26 22.57
N ALA A 5 7.54 -2.95 23.66
CA ALA A 5 6.55 -4.02 23.66
C ALA A 5 5.14 -3.40 23.71
N ILE A 6 4.21 -4.02 22.99
CA ILE A 6 2.78 -3.77 23.07
C ILE A 6 2.08 -5.08 23.39
N THR A 7 0.99 -5.02 24.16
CA THR A 7 0.13 -6.16 24.43
C THR A 7 -1.20 -5.91 23.73
N ALA A 8 -1.67 -6.89 22.98
CA ALA A 8 -2.95 -6.85 22.29
C ALA A 8 -3.61 -8.23 22.42
N GLU A 9 -4.92 -8.24 22.60
CA GLU A 9 -5.70 -9.47 22.57
C GLU A 9 -5.96 -9.86 21.11
N LEU A 10 -5.73 -11.13 20.78
CA LEU A 10 -6.01 -11.74 19.48
C LEU A 10 -6.95 -12.92 19.71
N ASP A 11 -7.90 -13.12 18.82
CA ASP A 11 -8.70 -14.35 18.84
C ASP A 11 -7.85 -15.58 18.48
N ASP A 12 -8.32 -16.75 18.92
CA ASP A 12 -7.60 -18.02 18.73
C ASP A 12 -7.32 -18.34 17.26
N ALA A 13 -8.23 -17.94 16.36
CA ALA A 13 -8.07 -18.16 14.92
C ALA A 13 -6.90 -17.34 14.36
N THR A 14 -6.77 -16.10 14.79
CA THR A 14 -5.69 -15.19 14.41
C THR A 14 -4.36 -15.66 14.96
N VAL A 15 -4.33 -16.10 16.23
CA VAL A 15 -3.13 -16.69 16.85
C VAL A 15 -2.66 -17.90 16.06
N ALA A 16 -3.56 -18.83 15.72
CA ALA A 16 -3.21 -20.02 14.94
C ALA A 16 -2.63 -19.68 13.55
N LEU A 17 -3.15 -18.64 12.89
CA LEU A 17 -2.61 -18.17 11.61
C LEU A 17 -1.22 -17.54 11.75
N VAL A 18 -1.04 -16.70 12.77
CA VAL A 18 0.26 -16.09 13.09
C VAL A 18 1.32 -17.16 13.32
N ASP A 19 1.01 -18.16 14.15
CA ASP A 19 1.92 -19.26 14.47
C ASP A 19 2.27 -20.09 13.23
N SER A 20 1.27 -20.44 12.42
CA SER A 20 1.47 -21.21 11.18
C SER A 20 2.38 -20.49 10.19
N ILE A 21 2.15 -19.18 9.97
CA ILE A 21 2.96 -18.38 9.04
C ILE A 21 4.39 -18.19 9.58
N ALA A 22 4.54 -17.93 10.88
CA ALA A 22 5.84 -17.79 11.53
C ALA A 22 6.65 -19.09 11.41
N ALA A 23 6.02 -20.24 11.69
CA ALA A 23 6.61 -21.56 11.56
C ALA A 23 7.06 -21.85 10.11
N ALA A 24 6.20 -21.56 9.12
CA ALA A 24 6.53 -21.73 7.70
C ALA A 24 7.74 -20.87 7.25
N ARG A 25 8.01 -19.77 7.97
CA ARG A 25 9.13 -18.85 7.71
C ARG A 25 10.35 -19.11 8.60
N GLY A 26 10.28 -20.06 9.54
CA GLY A 26 11.35 -20.36 10.49
C GLY A 26 11.66 -19.21 11.46
N ILE A 27 10.66 -18.38 11.80
CA ILE A 27 10.78 -17.25 12.74
C ILE A 27 9.76 -17.40 13.88
N THR A 28 9.88 -16.58 14.93
CA THR A 28 8.90 -16.58 16.02
C THR A 28 7.63 -15.82 15.64
N SER A 29 6.53 -16.14 16.30
CA SER A 29 5.23 -15.47 16.15
C SER A 29 5.33 -13.97 16.42
N GLU A 30 6.11 -13.56 17.43
CA GLU A 30 6.34 -12.15 17.75
C GLU A 30 7.17 -11.45 16.67
N ALA A 31 8.16 -12.13 16.09
CA ALA A 31 8.96 -11.59 14.99
C ALA A 31 8.09 -11.38 13.74
N PHE A 32 7.19 -12.32 13.45
CA PHE A 32 6.21 -12.18 12.38
C PHE A 32 5.22 -11.05 12.68
N ALA A 33 4.64 -10.99 13.87
CA ALA A 33 3.71 -9.94 14.27
C ALA A 33 4.34 -8.54 14.16
N ALA A 34 5.57 -8.38 14.65
CA ALA A 34 6.30 -7.12 14.55
C ALA A 34 6.58 -6.74 13.09
N PHE A 35 6.89 -7.71 12.22
CA PHE A 35 7.02 -7.47 10.78
C PHE A 35 5.68 -7.03 10.16
N ALA A 36 4.60 -7.75 10.44
CA ALA A 36 3.28 -7.47 9.89
C ALA A 36 2.78 -6.07 10.31
N ILE A 37 2.99 -5.68 11.57
CA ILE A 37 2.65 -4.33 12.06
C ILE A 37 3.44 -3.25 11.31
N ARG A 38 4.76 -3.43 11.12
CA ARG A 38 5.57 -2.47 10.37
C ARG A 38 5.11 -2.33 8.93
N ASP A 39 4.83 -3.46 8.28
CA ASP A 39 4.37 -3.51 6.90
C ASP A 39 2.99 -2.85 6.74
N ALA A 40 2.05 -3.12 7.66
CA ALA A 40 0.74 -2.49 7.68
C ALA A 40 0.84 -0.97 7.86
N VAL A 41 1.62 -0.50 8.84
CA VAL A 41 1.82 0.94 9.08
C VAL A 41 2.47 1.62 7.87
N ALA A 42 3.45 0.97 7.22
CA ALA A 42 4.09 1.53 6.04
C ALA A 42 3.11 1.68 4.87
N ARG A 43 2.23 0.69 4.65
CA ARG A 43 1.17 0.77 3.63
C ARG A 43 0.15 1.85 3.95
N GLU A 44 -0.29 1.94 5.20
CA GLU A 44 -1.25 2.96 5.62
C GLU A 44 -0.66 4.36 5.44
N ALA A 45 0.57 4.59 5.91
CA ALA A 45 1.24 5.88 5.77
C ALA A 45 1.47 6.26 4.30
N ALA A 46 1.76 5.28 3.43
CA ALA A 46 1.88 5.52 2.00
C ALA A 46 0.53 5.85 1.35
N SER A 47 -0.55 5.19 1.78
CA SER A 47 -1.91 5.46 1.33
C SER A 47 -2.37 6.85 1.76
N ASP A 48 -2.19 7.20 3.03
CA ASP A 48 -2.51 8.53 3.56
C ASP A 48 -1.72 9.61 2.83
N GLY A 49 -0.42 9.39 2.60
CA GLY A 49 0.42 10.32 1.83
C GLY A 49 -0.06 10.50 0.39
N PHE A 50 -0.50 9.42 -0.26
CA PHE A 50 -1.08 9.47 -1.61
C PHE A 50 -2.41 10.25 -1.64
N VAL A 51 -3.31 10.01 -0.68
CA VAL A 51 -4.59 10.71 -0.59
C VAL A 51 -4.38 12.20 -0.31
N GLN A 52 -3.51 12.54 0.64
CA GLN A 52 -3.21 13.94 0.95
C GLN A 52 -2.58 14.67 -0.23
N LEU A 53 -1.69 14.02 -0.99
CA LEU A 53 -1.16 14.59 -2.23
C LEU A 53 -2.27 14.93 -3.24
N GLY A 54 -3.28 14.06 -3.38
CA GLY A 54 -4.43 14.31 -4.25
C GLY A 54 -5.30 15.48 -3.77
N ILE A 55 -5.55 15.55 -2.46
CA ILE A 55 -6.27 16.69 -1.84
C ILE A 55 -5.52 18.00 -2.12
N ASP A 56 -4.22 18.02 -1.84
CA ASP A 56 -3.35 19.18 -2.08
C ASP A 56 -3.36 19.64 -3.55
N GLN A 57 -3.39 18.70 -4.50
CA GLN A 57 -3.51 18.99 -5.93
C GLN A 57 -4.86 19.64 -6.25
N VAL A 58 -5.95 19.08 -5.74
CA VAL A 58 -7.30 19.64 -5.93
C VAL A 58 -7.39 21.06 -5.35
N GLU A 59 -6.85 21.28 -4.15
CA GLU A 59 -6.85 22.60 -3.49
C GLU A 59 -6.06 23.66 -4.27
N ARG A 60 -4.99 23.27 -4.96
CA ARG A 60 -4.22 24.15 -5.85
C ARG A 60 -4.84 24.32 -7.25
N GLY A 61 -5.90 23.57 -7.56
CA GLY A 61 -6.50 23.53 -8.90
C GLY A 61 -5.67 22.73 -9.91
N ASP A 62 -4.75 21.88 -9.45
CA ASP A 62 -3.96 20.95 -10.27
C ASP A 62 -4.83 19.75 -10.69
N ILE A 63 -5.95 20.01 -11.36
CA ILE A 63 -6.91 19.03 -11.84
C ILE A 63 -6.90 18.97 -13.36
N VAL A 64 -7.12 17.77 -13.92
CA VAL A 64 -7.23 17.56 -15.37
C VAL A 64 -8.65 17.07 -15.66
N ASP A 65 -9.30 17.71 -16.64
CA ASP A 65 -10.65 17.30 -17.05
C ASP A 65 -10.64 15.90 -17.66
N HIS A 66 -11.72 15.15 -17.40
CA HIS A 66 -11.86 13.77 -17.87
C HIS A 66 -11.64 13.65 -19.39
N ASP A 67 -12.22 14.55 -20.17
CA ASP A 67 -12.10 14.52 -21.63
C ASP A 67 -10.64 14.76 -22.09
N GLU A 68 -9.88 15.55 -21.36
CA GLU A 68 -8.46 15.75 -21.63
C GLU A 68 -7.63 14.50 -21.34
N VAL A 69 -7.89 13.84 -20.20
CA VAL A 69 -7.28 12.55 -19.86
C VAL A 69 -7.54 11.51 -20.95
N MET A 70 -8.79 11.40 -21.41
CA MET A 70 -9.15 10.41 -22.44
C MET A 70 -8.44 10.67 -23.77
N ARG A 71 -8.36 11.94 -24.22
CA ARG A 71 -7.59 12.30 -25.42
C ARG A 71 -6.11 11.97 -25.28
N ALA A 72 -5.52 12.22 -24.11
CA ALA A 72 -4.12 11.89 -23.86
C ALA A 72 -3.85 10.37 -23.92
N LEU A 73 -4.75 9.58 -23.34
CA LEU A 73 -4.66 8.11 -23.36
C LEU A 73 -4.80 7.55 -24.78
N GLU A 74 -5.74 8.05 -25.58
CA GLU A 74 -5.88 7.66 -26.99
C GLU A 74 -4.61 7.95 -27.78
N ALA A 75 -4.01 9.13 -27.57
CA ALA A 75 -2.74 9.49 -28.22
C ALA A 75 -1.59 8.57 -27.81
N MET A 76 -1.51 8.18 -26.53
CA MET A 76 -0.50 7.22 -26.05
C MET A 76 -0.68 5.84 -26.70
N ILE A 77 -1.93 5.36 -26.81
CA ILE A 77 -2.26 4.08 -27.45
C ILE A 77 -1.87 4.11 -28.94
N ALA A 78 -2.20 5.18 -29.65
CA ALA A 78 -1.86 5.34 -31.06
C ALA A 78 -0.35 5.30 -31.29
N ARG A 79 0.44 6.00 -30.46
CA ARG A 79 1.92 5.95 -30.51
C ARG A 79 2.46 4.56 -30.25
N HIS A 80 1.86 3.82 -29.30
CA HIS A 80 2.29 2.46 -29.00
C HIS A 80 2.02 1.53 -30.18
N ARG A 81 0.84 1.60 -30.80
CA ARG A 81 0.49 0.77 -31.97
C ARG A 81 1.45 1.02 -33.13
N ALA A 82 1.68 2.27 -33.50
CA ALA A 82 2.61 2.64 -34.56
C ALA A 82 4.07 2.22 -34.33
N ARG A 83 4.45 1.84 -33.10
CA ARG A 83 5.78 1.29 -32.79
C ARG A 83 5.83 -0.24 -32.90
N CYS A 84 4.70 -0.90 -32.69
CA CYS A 84 4.59 -2.36 -32.67
C CYS A 84 4.19 -2.95 -34.03
N ASP A 85 3.65 -2.11 -34.93
CA ASP A 85 3.43 -2.41 -36.35
C ASP A 85 4.73 -2.23 -37.16
#